data_AF-A0A7S4GK73-F1
#
_entry.id   AF-A0A7S4GK73-F1
#
_cell.length_a   1.000
_cell.length_b   1.000
_cell.length_c   1.000
_cell.angle_alpha   90.00
_cell.angle_beta   90.00
_cell.angle_gamma   90.00
#
_symmetry.space_group_name_H-M   'P 1'
#
loop_
_entity.id
_entity.type
_entity.pdbx_description
1 polymer ?
#
loop_
_entity_poly.entity_id
_entity_poly.type
_entity_poly.pdbx_seq_one_letter_code
_entity_poly.pdbx_strand_id
1 'polypeptide(L)'
;MLTRLHAKDNEEAYMCLIDIAKAYPSMLHPAITYALQAIGTPQHLIEMIRDIYRRSTLQYGSFVCSFERGVKGGCPLSPSLFVLVYEAFHHTLATEFPELVV
;
A
#
# COMPACT_ATOMS: atom_id res chain seq x y z
N MET A 1 -6.83 -16.50 -5.54
CA MET A 1 -7.04 -17.96 -5.59
C MET A 1 -7.89 -18.36 -4.40
N LEU A 2 -9.10 -18.90 -4.61
CA LEU A 2 -9.96 -19.40 -3.53
C LEU A 2 -9.71 -20.90 -3.38
N THR A 3 -9.32 -21.33 -2.18
CA THR A 3 -8.96 -22.73 -1.89
C THR A 3 -9.74 -23.20 -0.67
N ARG A 4 -10.39 -24.36 -0.78
CA ARG A 4 -11.04 -25.00 0.36
C ARG A 4 -9.99 -25.66 1.24
N LEU A 5 -10.03 -25.37 2.53
CA LEU A 5 -9.17 -25.94 3.57
C LEU A 5 -9.97 -26.95 4.38
N HIS A 6 -9.33 -28.06 4.75
CA HIS A 6 -9.88 -28.97 5.75
C HIS A 6 -9.42 -28.48 7.12
N ALA A 7 -10.34 -27.87 7.88
CA ALA A 7 -10.04 -27.42 9.23
C ALA A 7 -9.91 -28.62 10.17
N LYS A 8 -9.09 -28.46 11.22
CA LYS A 8 -8.74 -29.54 12.17
C LYS A 8 -9.96 -30.08 12.94
N ASP A 9 -11.03 -29.29 13.01
CA ASP A 9 -12.27 -29.58 13.77
C ASP A 9 -13.44 -30.01 12.87
N ASN A 10 -13.16 -30.48 11.65
CA ASN A 10 -14.17 -30.96 10.69
C ASN A 10 -15.13 -29.88 10.15
N GLU A 11 -14.79 -28.61 10.34
CA GLU A 11 -15.49 -27.48 9.73
C GLU A 11 -14.95 -27.16 8.32
N GLU A 12 -15.84 -26.70 7.43
CA GLU A 12 -15.43 -26.23 6.11
C GLU A 12 -14.78 -24.85 6.22
N ALA A 13 -13.49 -24.75 5.87
CA ALA A 13 -12.78 -23.48 5.79
C ALA A 13 -12.47 -23.12 4.34
N TYR A 14 -12.45 -21.83 4.03
CA TYR A 14 -12.10 -21.30 2.71
C TYR A 14 -11.02 -20.23 2.87
N MET A 15 -9.98 -20.28 2.03
CA MET A 15 -8.91 -19.30 1.99
C MET A 15 -8.89 -18.58 0.65
N CYS A 16 -8.87 -17.26 0.69
CA CYS A 16 -8.68 -16.43 -0.50
C CYS A 16 -7.30 -15.78 -0.48
N LEU A 17 -6.43 -16.18 -1.41
CA LEU A 17 -5.13 -15.53 -1.62
C LEU A 17 -5.28 -14.43 -2.68
N ILE A 18 -4.98 -13.19 -2.30
CA ILE A 18 -5.04 -12.01 -3.16
C ILE A 18 -3.61 -11.55 -3.46
N ASP A 19 -3.30 -11.43 -4.75
CA ASP A 19 -2.04 -10.84 -5.21
C ASP A 19 -2.30 -9.43 -5.75
N ILE A 20 -1.56 -8.44 -5.23
CA ILE A 20 -1.70 -7.05 -5.64
C ILE A 20 -0.79 -6.81 -6.85
N ALA A 21 -1.40 -6.82 -8.04
CA ALA A 21 -0.69 -6.58 -9.29
C ALA A 21 0.08 -5.24 -9.26
N LYS A 22 1.40 -5.31 -9.49
CA LYS A 22 2.32 -4.16 -9.52
C LYS A 22 2.18 -3.26 -8.28
N ALA A 23 2.19 -3.88 -7.09
CA ALA A 23 1.93 -3.21 -5.80
C ALA A 23 2.66 -1.86 -5.60
N TYR A 24 3.92 -1.75 -6.04
CA TYR A 24 4.71 -0.53 -5.88
C TYR A 24 4.30 0.55 -6.90
N PRO A 25 4.30 0.29 -8.21
CA PRO A 25 3.72 1.21 -9.19
C PRO A 25 2.23 1.52 -8.96
N SER A 26 1.51 0.68 -8.24
CA SER A 26 0.07 0.81 -8.10
C SER A 26 -0.38 1.82 -7.05
N MET A 27 0.50 2.11 -6.10
CA MET A 27 0.21 2.88 -4.88
C MET A 27 -0.26 4.31 -5.17
N LEU A 28 -1.40 4.71 -4.62
CA LEU A 28 -1.88 6.08 -4.76
C LEU A 28 -1.14 7.00 -3.80
N HIS A 29 -0.65 8.15 -4.28
CA HIS A 29 0.00 9.16 -3.40
C HIS A 29 -0.92 9.68 -2.28
N PRO A 30 -2.25 9.86 -2.50
CA PRO A 30 -3.17 10.14 -1.40
C PRO A 30 -3.20 9.08 -0.31
N ALA A 31 -3.05 7.78 -0.66
CA ALA A 31 -3.03 6.70 0.32
C ALA A 31 -1.81 6.79 1.25
N ILE A 32 -0.65 7.19 0.72
CA ILE A 32 0.56 7.48 1.51
C ILE A 32 0.28 8.59 2.52
N THR A 33 -0.36 9.68 2.07
CA THR A 33 -0.70 10.81 2.93
C THR A 33 -1.64 10.38 4.06
N TYR A 34 -2.70 9.64 3.72
CA TYR A 34 -3.66 9.11 4.69
C TYR A 34 -2.98 8.20 5.73
N ALA A 35 -2.14 7.27 5.29
CA ALA A 35 -1.44 6.34 6.20
C ALA A 35 -0.52 7.08 7.17
N LEU A 36 0.20 8.11 6.70
CA LEU A 36 1.05 8.94 7.57
C LEU A 36 0.24 9.74 8.59
N GLN A 37 -0.93 10.26 8.20
CA GLN A 37 -1.85 10.95 9.12
C GLN A 37 -2.40 9.99 10.18
N ALA A 38 -2.77 8.77 9.79
CA ALA A 38 -3.31 7.76 10.69
C ALA A 38 -2.35 7.40 11.84
N ILE A 39 -1.04 7.40 11.59
CA ILE A 39 -0.01 7.13 12.61
C ILE A 39 0.43 8.39 13.38
N GLY A 40 -0.21 9.55 13.15
CA GLY A 40 0.11 10.80 13.86
C GLY A 40 1.40 11.48 13.39
N THR A 41 1.81 11.28 12.13
CA THR A 41 3.01 11.93 11.59
C THR A 41 2.83 13.46 11.57
N PRO A 42 3.82 14.25 12.03
CA PRO A 42 3.78 15.70 11.93
C PRO A 42 3.56 16.20 10.51
N GLN A 43 2.67 17.18 10.33
CA GLN A 43 2.24 17.71 9.04
C GLN A 43 3.40 18.13 8.12
N HIS A 44 4.45 18.75 8.66
CA HIS A 44 5.62 19.17 7.88
C HIS A 44 6.39 18.00 7.27
N LEU A 45 6.43 16.83 7.93
CA LEU A 45 7.04 15.61 7.38
C LEU A 45 6.16 15.00 6.29
N ILE A 46 4.84 15.02 6.48
CA ILE A 46 3.88 14.56 5.46
C ILE A 46 4.03 15.37 4.17
N GLU A 47 4.12 16.69 4.29
CA GLU A 47 4.33 17.59 3.15
C GLU A 47 5.67 17.34 2.47
N MET A 48 6.75 17.15 3.24
CA MET A 48 8.06 16.79 2.70
C MET A 48 8.00 15.49 1.89
N ILE A 49 7.38 14.44 2.45
CA ILE A 49 7.24 13.15 1.77
C ILE A 49 6.39 13.32 0.51
N ARG A 50 5.23 13.97 0.61
CA ARG A 50 4.35 14.24 -0.54
C ARG A 50 5.11 14.94 -1.66
N ASP A 51 5.95 15.92 -1.34
CA ASP A 51 6.74 16.66 -2.33
C ASP A 51 7.81 15.78 -3.01
N ILE A 52 8.44 14.87 -2.27
CA ILE A 52 9.39 13.88 -2.83
C ILE A 52 8.70 13.02 -3.90
N TYR A 53 7.48 12.54 -3.62
CA TYR A 53 6.75 11.67 -4.55
C TYR A 53 6.06 12.45 -5.68
N ARG A 54 5.57 13.68 -5.44
CA ARG A 54 4.93 14.51 -6.47
C ARG A 54 5.92 15.06 -7.50
N ARG A 55 7.15 15.36 -7.10
CA ARG A 55 8.21 15.87 -7.99
C ARG A 55 9.03 14.76 -8.64
N SER A 56 8.62 13.51 -8.48
CA SER A 56 9.31 12.37 -9.08
C SER A 56 9.05 12.34 -10.59
N THR A 57 10.08 12.70 -11.36
CA THR A 57 10.11 12.49 -12.81
C THR A 57 11.09 11.37 -13.15
N LEU A 58 10.77 10.59 -14.18
CA LEU A 58 11.70 9.68 -14.83
C LEU A 58 12.14 10.33 -16.15
N GLN A 59 13.46 10.48 -16.29
CA GLN A 59 14.07 10.93 -17.53
C GLN A 59 14.78 9.75 -18.20
N TYR A 60 14.43 9.50 -19.47
CA TYR A 60 15.07 8.51 -20.32
C TYR A 60 15.48 9.19 -21.63
N GLY A 61 16.76 9.53 -21.76
CA GLY A 61 17.25 10.38 -22.85
C GLY A 61 16.61 11.78 -22.79
N SER A 62 15.93 12.17 -23.86
CA SER A 62 15.14 13.41 -23.94
C SER A 62 13.71 13.28 -23.43
N PHE A 63 13.25 12.07 -23.12
CA PHE A 63 11.90 11.84 -22.64
C PHE A 63 11.82 12.08 -21.14
N VAL A 64 10.84 12.87 -20.70
CA VAL A 64 10.55 13.13 -19.28
C VAL A 64 9.10 12.75 -19.01
N CYS A 65 8.87 11.92 -17.99
CA CYS A 65 7.55 11.52 -17.54
C CYS A 65 7.40 11.79 -16.04
N SER A 66 6.28 12.38 -15.65
CA SER A 66 5.87 12.52 -14.25
C SER A 66 4.95 11.37 -13.84
N PHE A 67 5.06 10.93 -12.59
CA PHE A 67 4.17 9.89 -12.06
C PHE A 67 3.11 10.48 -11.14
N GLU A 68 1.86 10.09 -11.37
CA GLU A 68 0.71 10.43 -10.51
C GLU A 68 0.45 9.36 -9.44
N ARG A 69 1.14 8.23 -9.55
CA ARG A 69 1.04 7.08 -8.65
C ARG A 69 2.34 6.30 -8.62
N GLY A 70 2.43 5.46 -7.60
CA GLY A 70 3.50 4.55 -7.34
C GLY A 70 4.55 5.13 -6.40
N VAL A 71 5.31 4.23 -5.80
CA VAL A 71 6.49 4.57 -5.01
C VAL A 71 7.75 4.59 -5.88
N LYS A 72 8.78 5.34 -5.47
CA LYS A 72 10.01 5.54 -6.24
C LYS A 72 10.92 4.32 -6.09
N GLY A 73 11.21 3.65 -7.20
CA GLY A 73 12.18 2.55 -7.23
C GLY A 73 13.54 2.98 -6.67
N GLY A 74 14.12 2.18 -5.77
CA GLY A 74 15.40 2.48 -5.12
C GLY A 74 15.36 3.55 -4.03
N CYS A 75 14.20 4.12 -3.72
CA CYS A 75 14.07 5.02 -2.57
C CYS A 75 14.01 4.21 -1.26
N PRO A 76 14.89 4.45 -0.28
CA PRO A 76 14.89 3.72 1.00
C PRO A 76 13.60 3.85 1.80
N LEU A 77 12.83 4.92 1.58
CA LEU A 77 11.57 5.18 2.27
C LEU A 77 10.39 4.41 1.66
N SER A 78 10.49 4.01 0.39
CA SER A 78 9.37 3.39 -0.34
C SER A 78 8.87 2.07 0.29
N PRO A 79 9.72 1.15 0.76
CA PRO A 79 9.24 -0.05 1.47
C PRO A 79 8.45 0.29 2.74
N SER A 80 8.90 1.27 3.53
CA SER A 80 8.21 1.66 4.77
C SER A 80 6.85 2.30 4.48
N LEU A 81 6.77 3.19 3.48
CA LEU A 81 5.49 3.78 3.08
C LEU A 81 4.55 2.72 2.53
N PHE A 82 5.07 1.73 1.80
CA PHE A 82 4.27 0.63 1.30
C PHE A 82 3.61 -0.14 2.45
N VAL A 83 4.40 -0.51 3.47
CA VAL A 83 3.90 -1.20 4.66
C VAL A 83 2.88 -0.35 5.41
N LEU A 84 3.11 0.95 5.60
CA LEU A 84 2.16 1.82 6.28
C LEU A 84 0.81 1.93 5.57
N VAL A 85 0.82 2.04 4.24
CA VAL A 85 -0.42 2.04 3.45
C VAL A 85 -1.12 0.69 3.54
N TYR A 86 -0.37 -0.41 3.48
CA TYR A 86 -0.93 -1.75 3.61
C TYR A 86 -1.54 -1.97 5.00
N GLU A 87 -0.90 -1.49 6.06
CA GLU A 87 -1.41 -1.56 7.43
C GLU A 87 -2.72 -0.79 7.57
N ALA A 88 -2.80 0.43 7.01
CA ALA A 88 -4.05 1.20 7.00
C ALA A 88 -5.18 0.43 6.27
N PHE A 89 -4.87 -0.19 5.13
CA PHE A 89 -5.81 -1.03 4.40
C PHE A 89 -6.24 -2.27 5.20
N HIS A 90 -5.28 -2.97 5.82
CA HIS A 90 -5.53 -4.14 6.64
C HIS A 90 -6.41 -3.80 7.85
N HIS A 91 -6.14 -2.67 8.52
CA HIS A 91 -6.96 -2.19 9.63
C HIS A 91 -8.40 -1.90 9.18
N THR A 92 -8.60 -1.25 8.02
CA THR A 92 -9.93 -1.05 7.46
C THR A 92 -10.65 -2.38 7.20
N LEU A 93 -9.97 -3.35 6.58
CA LEU A 93 -10.55 -4.68 6.36
C LEU A 93 -10.93 -5.37 7.68
N ALA A 94 -10.06 -5.36 8.68
CA ALA A 94 -10.34 -5.98 9.97
C ALA A 94 -11.50 -5.31 10.73
N THR A 95 -11.70 -4.00 10.52
CA THR A 95 -12.76 -3.24 11.18
C THR A 95 -14.11 -3.42 10.47
N GLU A 96 -14.13 -3.38 9.15
CA GLU A 96 -15.36 -3.42 8.35
C GLU A 96 -15.80 -4.85 7.99
N PHE A 97 -14.85 -5.77 7.85
CA PHE A 97 -15.05 -7.16 7.42
C PHE A 97 -14.21 -8.12 8.28
N PRO A 98 -14.44 -8.19 9.60
CA PRO A 98 -13.65 -9.02 10.51
C PRO A 98 -13.64 -10.51 10.11
N GLU A 99 -14.67 -10.99 9.41
CA GLU A 99 -14.75 -12.36 8.89
C GLU A 99 -13.75 -12.66 7.76
N LEU A 100 -13.20 -11.63 7.11
CA LEU A 100 -12.22 -11.76 6.03
C LEU A 100 -10.77 -11.75 6.53
N VAL A 101 -10.55 -11.34 7.79
CA VAL A 101 -9.22 -11.18 8.38
C VAL A 101 -9.11 -12.13 9.58
N VAL A 102 -8.37 -13.22 9.39
CA VAL A 102 -8.16 -14.28 10.39
C VAL A 102 -6.83 -14.06 11.11
#